data_AF-A0A0S8A4E7-F1
#
_entry.id   AF-A0A0S8A4E7-F1
#
_cell.length_a   1.000
_cell.length_b   1.000
_cell.length_c   1.000
_cell.angle_alpha   90.00
_cell.angle_beta   90.00
_cell.angle_gamma   90.00
#
_symmetry.space_group_name_H-M   'P 1'
#
loop_
_entity.id
_entity.type
_entity.pdbx_description
1 polymer ?
#
loop_
_entity_poly.entity_id
_entity_poly.type
_entity_poly.pdbx_seq_one_letter_code
_entity_poly.pdbx_strand_id
1 'polypeptide(L)'
;MKIISGGQTGVDRAALDAALDLGVPCGGYCPRGRKAEDGVIPAKYPLQSLPSANYRDRTLKNLLKADATLIFYNAKLTGGTRLTADLCREHRRPFLAIDAGVHTRQQATESGFEFMIGNSVRMLNVAGPRKSQWPEGYGYVYEVMQSVLKLWQSISHEHSCD
;
A
#
# COMPACT_ATOMS: atom_id res chain seq x y z
N MET A 1 -12.07 -0.38 7.31
CA MET A 1 -10.91 -0.15 6.43
C MET A 1 -10.58 -1.43 5.67
N LYS A 2 -10.08 -1.33 4.44
CA LYS A 2 -9.47 -2.42 3.69
C LYS A 2 -8.16 -1.97 3.05
N ILE A 3 -7.10 -2.77 3.19
CA ILE A 3 -5.81 -2.52 2.54
C ILE A 3 -5.72 -3.30 1.23
N ILE A 4 -5.36 -2.64 0.13
CA ILE A 4 -5.08 -3.33 -1.13
C ILE A 4 -3.67 -3.04 -1.64
N SER A 5 -3.06 -4.04 -2.28
CA SER A 5 -1.76 -3.89 -2.92
C SER A 5 -1.54 -4.92 -4.04
N GLY A 6 -0.42 -4.82 -4.75
CA GLY A 6 -0.08 -5.68 -5.88
C GLY A 6 0.61 -7.00 -5.54
N GLY A 7 1.03 -7.18 -4.29
CA GLY A 7 1.71 -8.39 -3.79
C GLY A 7 3.17 -8.55 -4.19
N GLN A 8 3.78 -7.51 -4.79
CA GLN A 8 5.22 -7.49 -5.04
C GLN A 8 6.02 -7.60 -3.72
N THR A 9 7.28 -8.04 -3.76
CA THR A 9 8.14 -7.98 -2.57
C THR A 9 8.32 -6.55 -2.07
N GLY A 10 8.83 -6.37 -0.86
CA GLY A 10 9.06 -5.04 -0.29
C GLY A 10 7.75 -4.41 0.18
N VAL A 11 7.46 -3.20 -0.31
CA VAL A 11 6.37 -2.34 0.17
C VAL A 11 4.99 -3.00 0.08
N ASP A 12 4.68 -3.62 -1.07
CA ASP A 12 3.37 -4.22 -1.31
C ASP A 12 3.07 -5.32 -0.27
N ARG A 13 4.01 -6.22 0.00
CA ARG A 13 3.85 -7.28 1.01
C ARG A 13 3.87 -6.76 2.43
N ALA A 14 4.70 -5.77 2.75
CA ALA A 14 4.73 -5.17 4.08
C ALA A 14 3.36 -4.61 4.49
N ALA A 15 2.66 -3.94 3.55
CA ALA A 15 1.32 -3.44 3.79
C ALA A 15 0.28 -4.56 3.98
N LEU A 16 0.38 -5.63 3.19
CA LEU A 16 -0.53 -6.79 3.30
C LEU A 16 -0.30 -7.55 4.60
N ASP A 17 0.96 -7.77 4.99
CA ASP A 17 1.33 -8.46 6.23
C ASP A 17 0.89 -7.64 7.45
N ALA A 18 1.14 -6.33 7.48
CA ALA A 18 0.65 -5.45 8.56
C ALA A 18 -0.89 -5.51 8.73
N ALA A 19 -1.63 -5.58 7.62
CA ALA A 19 -3.08 -5.71 7.66
C ALA A 19 -3.53 -7.08 8.17
N LEU A 20 -2.91 -8.16 7.69
CA LEU A 20 -3.21 -9.53 8.13
C LEU A 20 -2.95 -9.70 9.64
N ASP A 21 -1.81 -9.20 10.13
CA ASP A 21 -1.41 -9.33 11.54
C ASP A 21 -2.33 -8.57 12.50
N LEU A 22 -3.01 -7.52 12.01
CA LEU A 22 -3.98 -6.74 12.79
C LEU A 22 -5.44 -7.14 12.52
N GLY A 23 -5.68 -8.20 11.74
CA GLY A 23 -7.03 -8.64 11.37
C GLY A 23 -7.79 -7.64 10.51
N VAL A 24 -7.09 -6.69 9.87
CA VAL A 24 -7.69 -5.72 8.95
C VAL A 24 -7.88 -6.39 7.58
N PRO A 25 -9.08 -6.33 6.97
CA PRO A 25 -9.29 -6.90 5.65
C PRO A 25 -8.24 -6.42 4.64
N CYS A 26 -7.64 -7.34 3.88
CA CYS A 26 -6.69 -6.99 2.85
C CYS A 26 -6.96 -7.70 1.51
N GLY A 27 -6.19 -7.38 0.47
CA GLY A 27 -6.26 -8.02 -0.84
C GLY A 27 -5.67 -7.17 -1.96
N GLY A 28 -6.29 -7.21 -3.13
CA GLY A 28 -5.86 -6.40 -4.28
C GLY A 28 -5.73 -7.24 -5.54
N TYR A 29 -5.08 -6.66 -6.54
CA TYR A 29 -4.92 -7.25 -7.88
C TYR A 29 -3.45 -7.48 -8.18
N CYS A 30 -3.12 -8.67 -8.67
CA CYS A 30 -1.76 -9.06 -9.03
C CYS A 30 -1.70 -9.50 -10.51
N PRO A 31 -0.50 -9.59 -11.12
CA PRO A 31 -0.36 -10.08 -12.48
C PRO A 31 -0.89 -11.50 -12.66
N ARG A 32 -1.16 -11.88 -13.92
CA ARG A 32 -1.45 -13.27 -14.31
C ARG A 32 -0.41 -14.23 -13.73
N GLY A 33 -0.89 -15.30 -13.10
CA GLY A 33 -0.03 -16.30 -12.48
C GLY A 33 0.63 -15.83 -11.18
N ARG A 34 0.12 -14.75 -10.57
CA ARG A 34 0.58 -14.21 -9.28
C ARG A 34 2.09 -13.93 -9.27
N LYS A 35 2.64 -13.32 -10.33
CA LYS A 35 4.08 -13.06 -10.45
C LYS A 35 4.55 -11.92 -9.54
N ALA A 36 5.66 -12.15 -8.84
CA ALA A 36 6.49 -11.20 -8.13
C ALA A 36 7.98 -11.44 -8.47
N GLU A 37 8.90 -10.58 -7.99
CA GLU A 37 10.33 -10.71 -8.31
C GLU A 37 10.97 -12.00 -7.77
N ASP A 38 10.41 -12.57 -6.70
CA ASP A 38 10.88 -13.79 -6.03
C ASP A 38 10.05 -15.02 -6.41
N GLY A 39 9.26 -14.93 -7.49
CA GLY A 39 8.44 -16.03 -7.99
C GLY A 39 6.95 -15.81 -7.78
N VAL A 40 6.27 -16.84 -7.29
CA VAL A 40 4.81 -16.84 -7.13
C VAL A 40 4.44 -16.18 -5.80
N ILE A 41 3.53 -15.21 -5.82
CA ILE A 41 3.03 -14.53 -4.63
C ILE A 41 2.32 -15.55 -3.72
N PRO A 42 2.74 -15.69 -2.45
CA PRO A 42 2.17 -16.66 -1.50
C PRO A 42 0.64 -16.64 -1.41
N ALA A 43 0.03 -17.80 -1.18
CA ALA A 43 -1.42 -17.96 -1.12
C ALA A 43 -2.06 -17.25 0.10
N LYS A 44 -1.28 -16.95 1.16
CA LYS A 44 -1.76 -16.18 2.32
C LYS A 44 -2.30 -14.80 1.95
N TYR A 45 -1.87 -14.23 0.83
CA TYR A 45 -2.37 -12.94 0.36
C TYR A 45 -3.62 -13.12 -0.51
N PRO A 46 -4.79 -12.59 -0.10
CA PRO A 46 -6.06 -12.74 -0.82
C PRO A 46 -6.15 -11.83 -2.06
N LEU A 47 -5.26 -12.07 -3.03
CA LEU A 47 -5.12 -11.30 -4.27
C LEU A 47 -5.87 -11.95 -5.43
N GLN A 48 -6.46 -11.12 -6.28
CA GLN A 48 -7.09 -11.53 -7.54
C GLN A 48 -6.08 -11.42 -8.67
N SER A 49 -5.88 -12.49 -9.44
CA SER A 49 -4.97 -12.48 -10.59
C SER A 49 -5.68 -11.87 -11.80
N LEU A 50 -5.04 -10.91 -12.44
CA LEU A 50 -5.53 -10.33 -13.70
C LEU A 50 -5.22 -11.24 -14.90
N PRO A 51 -5.97 -11.12 -16.00
CA PRO A 51 -5.62 -11.83 -17.25
C PRO A 51 -4.27 -11.40 -17.84
N SER A 52 -3.86 -10.16 -17.58
CA SER A 52 -2.59 -9.59 -18.04
C SER A 52 -1.44 -9.88 -17.09
N ALA A 53 -0.25 -10.14 -17.64
CA ALA A 53 0.98 -10.24 -16.87
C ALA A 53 1.69 -8.88 -16.68
N ASN A 54 1.14 -7.80 -17.23
CA ASN A 54 1.75 -6.48 -17.17
C ASN A 54 1.60 -5.85 -15.78
N TYR A 55 2.71 -5.36 -15.22
CA TYR A 55 2.71 -4.67 -13.94
C TYR A 55 1.94 -3.33 -13.99
N ARG A 56 1.85 -2.66 -15.14
CA ARG A 56 1.06 -1.42 -15.26
C ARG A 56 -0.43 -1.70 -15.02
N ASP A 57 -0.95 -2.81 -15.55
CA ASP A 57 -2.39 -3.13 -15.46
C ASP A 57 -2.80 -3.42 -14.01
N ARG A 58 -1.99 -4.18 -13.26
CA ARG A 58 -2.25 -4.41 -11.83
C ARG A 58 -2.12 -3.12 -11.02
N THR A 59 -1.14 -2.27 -11.32
CA THR A 59 -0.97 -0.98 -10.63
C THR A 59 -2.19 -0.10 -10.83
N LEU A 60 -2.62 0.06 -12.10
CA LEU A 60 -3.79 0.85 -12.45
C LEU A 60 -5.07 0.28 -11.80
N LYS A 61 -5.25 -1.05 -11.81
CA LYS A 61 -6.44 -1.67 -11.22
C LYS A 61 -6.54 -1.44 -9.71
N ASN A 62 -5.43 -1.58 -8.97
CA ASN A 62 -5.42 -1.30 -7.53
C ASN A 62 -5.72 0.18 -7.26
N LEU A 63 -5.05 1.08 -7.98
CA LEU A 63 -5.25 2.53 -7.88
C LEU A 63 -6.71 2.96 -8.12
N LEU A 64 -7.35 2.42 -9.14
CA LEU A 64 -8.75 2.78 -9.47
C LEU A 64 -9.77 2.15 -8.51
N LYS A 65 -9.38 1.10 -7.77
CA LYS A 65 -10.27 0.43 -6.81
C LYS A 65 -10.18 1.00 -5.40
N ALA A 66 -9.07 1.62 -5.04
CA ALA A 66 -8.91 2.31 -3.77
C ALA A 66 -9.46 3.74 -3.83
N ASP A 67 -9.85 4.26 -2.66
CA ASP A 67 -10.26 5.66 -2.48
C ASP A 67 -9.04 6.58 -2.59
N ALA A 68 -7.91 6.14 -2.05
CA ALA A 68 -6.63 6.85 -2.11
C ALA A 68 -5.43 5.89 -2.13
N THR A 69 -4.25 6.40 -2.48
CA THR A 69 -3.00 5.63 -2.48
C THR A 69 -1.93 6.23 -1.55
N LEU A 70 -1.35 5.43 -0.66
CA LEU A 70 -0.07 5.74 -0.03
C LEU A 70 1.07 5.16 -0.88
N ILE A 71 2.03 6.02 -1.23
CA ILE A 71 3.22 5.64 -2.00
C ILE A 71 4.44 5.80 -1.11
N PHE A 72 5.10 4.72 -0.75
CA PHE A 72 6.35 4.76 0.02
C PHE A 72 7.54 4.66 -0.92
N TYR A 73 8.58 5.47 -0.67
CA TYR A 73 9.83 5.42 -1.41
C TYR A 73 10.99 5.90 -0.55
N ASN A 74 12.21 5.78 -1.06
CA ASN A 74 13.41 6.28 -0.40
C ASN A 74 14.16 7.23 -1.36
N ALA A 75 14.24 8.51 -1.00
CA ALA A 75 14.88 9.64 -1.69
C ALA A 75 14.34 10.00 -3.08
N LYS A 76 14.10 9.03 -3.97
CA LYS A 76 13.62 9.28 -5.34
C LYS A 76 12.56 8.29 -5.77
N LEU A 77 11.50 8.82 -6.40
CA LEU A 77 10.52 8.02 -7.12
C LEU A 77 11.15 7.48 -8.41
N THR A 78 11.32 6.16 -8.48
CA THR A 78 11.87 5.48 -9.66
C THR A 78 10.97 4.32 -10.10
N GLY A 79 11.16 3.85 -11.34
CA GLY A 79 10.51 2.67 -11.88
C GLY A 79 8.98 2.61 -11.64
N GLY A 80 8.51 1.48 -11.09
CA GLY A 80 7.09 1.24 -10.82
C GLY A 80 6.48 2.20 -9.79
N THR A 81 7.29 2.75 -8.89
CA THR A 81 6.84 3.71 -7.87
C THR A 81 6.54 5.07 -8.51
N ARG A 82 7.41 5.55 -9.42
CA ARG A 82 7.14 6.75 -10.21
C ARG A 82 5.91 6.58 -11.09
N LEU A 83 5.78 5.43 -11.76
CA LEU A 83 4.59 5.08 -12.54
C LEU A 83 3.31 5.19 -11.71
N THR A 84 3.33 4.71 -10.46
CA THR A 84 2.14 4.78 -9.59
C THR A 84 1.74 6.23 -9.30
N ALA A 85 2.71 7.09 -9.00
CA ALA A 85 2.45 8.52 -8.77
C ALA A 85 1.93 9.22 -10.03
N ASP A 86 2.50 8.91 -11.19
CA ASP A 86 2.07 9.47 -12.48
C ASP A 86 0.64 9.05 -12.82
N LEU A 87 0.29 7.77 -12.62
CA LEU A 87 -1.08 7.27 -12.79
C LEU A 87 -2.06 7.91 -11.80
N CYS A 88 -1.65 8.19 -10.56
CA CYS A 88 -2.53 8.88 -9.60
C CYS A 88 -2.88 10.28 -10.10
N ARG A 89 -1.90 11.01 -10.63
CA ARG A 89 -2.10 12.33 -11.25
C ARG A 89 -2.98 12.25 -12.49
N GLU A 90 -2.67 11.32 -13.40
CA GLU A 90 -3.40 11.09 -14.65
C GLU A 90 -4.90 10.83 -14.39
N HIS A 91 -5.21 9.97 -13.43
CA HIS A 91 -6.58 9.57 -13.11
C HIS A 91 -7.23 10.41 -11.99
N ARG A 92 -6.58 11.50 -11.56
CA ARG A 92 -7.06 12.38 -10.46
C ARG A 92 -7.46 11.61 -9.21
N ARG A 93 -6.67 10.60 -8.85
CA ARG A 93 -6.86 9.82 -7.61
C ARG A 93 -6.04 10.46 -6.49
N PRO A 94 -6.61 10.68 -5.30
CA PRO A 94 -5.86 11.16 -4.15
C PRO A 94 -4.68 10.22 -3.83
N PHE A 95 -3.51 10.80 -3.60
CA PHE A 95 -2.35 10.05 -3.14
C PHE A 95 -1.46 10.90 -2.24
N LEU A 96 -0.75 10.23 -1.34
CA LEU A 96 0.33 10.81 -0.55
C LEU A 96 1.60 10.01 -0.83
N ALA A 97 2.68 10.71 -1.17
CA ALA A 97 4.00 10.11 -1.35
C ALA A 97 4.85 10.38 -0.11
N ILE A 98 5.30 9.32 0.56
CA ILE A 98 6.08 9.36 1.79
C ILE A 98 7.52 8.96 1.48
N ASP A 99 8.44 9.89 1.70
CA ASP A 99 9.88 9.70 1.53
C ASP A 99 10.52 9.21 2.84
N ALA A 100 10.94 7.95 2.89
CA ALA A 100 11.63 7.36 4.03
C ALA A 100 13.06 7.91 4.24
N GLY A 101 13.62 8.62 3.26
CA GLY A 101 14.90 9.33 3.41
C GLY A 101 14.78 10.64 4.17
N VAL A 102 13.56 11.14 4.37
CA VAL A 102 13.28 12.43 5.02
C VAL A 102 12.35 12.26 6.23
N HIS A 103 11.36 11.38 6.13
CA HIS A 103 10.39 11.15 7.19
C HIS A 103 10.88 10.04 8.12
N THR A 104 10.82 10.32 9.42
CA THR A 104 10.82 9.26 10.43
C THR A 104 9.55 8.40 10.31
N ARG A 105 9.58 7.21 10.88
CA ARG A 105 8.40 6.33 10.94
C ARG A 105 7.20 6.99 11.63
N GLN A 106 7.45 7.78 12.67
CA GLN A 106 6.42 8.51 13.38
C GLN A 106 5.78 9.56 12.46
N GLN A 107 6.58 10.42 11.81
CA GLN A 107 6.07 11.43 10.88
C GLN A 107 5.31 10.80 9.70
N ALA A 108 5.81 9.68 9.17
CA ALA A 108 5.12 8.93 8.12
C ALA A 108 3.80 8.33 8.60
N THR A 109 3.73 7.89 9.86
CA THR A 109 2.50 7.40 10.48
C THR A 109 1.48 8.52 10.62
N GLU A 110 1.87 9.66 11.19
CA GLU A 110 1.02 10.84 11.38
C GLU A 110 0.50 11.34 10.02
N SER A 111 1.39 11.57 9.05
CA SER A 111 1.01 12.04 7.71
C SER A 111 0.11 11.05 6.97
N GLY A 112 0.41 9.75 7.07
CA GLY A 112 -0.39 8.70 6.44
C GLY A 112 -1.79 8.60 7.05
N PHE A 113 -1.88 8.68 8.37
CA PHE A 113 -3.14 8.64 9.09
C PHE A 113 -4.00 9.88 8.82
N GLU A 114 -3.44 11.08 8.95
CA GLU A 114 -4.14 12.35 8.64
C GLU A 114 -4.66 12.37 7.21
N PHE A 115 -3.83 11.94 6.26
CA PHE A 115 -4.23 11.83 4.85
C PHE A 115 -5.42 10.87 4.66
N MET A 116 -5.40 9.71 5.34
CA MET A 116 -6.51 8.75 5.27
C MET A 116 -7.82 9.33 5.82
N ILE A 117 -7.77 10.02 6.97
CA ILE A 117 -8.95 10.63 7.58
C ILE A 117 -9.47 11.78 6.72
N GLY A 118 -8.59 12.69 6.29
CA GLY A 118 -8.96 13.84 5.45
C GLY A 118 -9.57 13.45 4.10
N ASN A 119 -9.27 12.25 3.59
CA ASN A 119 -9.85 11.71 2.36
C ASN A 119 -10.98 10.68 2.60
N SER A 120 -11.43 10.49 3.85
CA SER A 120 -12.48 9.52 4.20
C SER A 120 -12.23 8.11 3.64
N VAL A 121 -10.96 7.67 3.66
CA VAL A 121 -10.52 6.45 3.00
C VAL A 121 -11.15 5.22 3.66
N ARG A 122 -11.83 4.39 2.87
CA ARG A 122 -12.36 3.08 3.29
C ARG A 122 -11.56 1.93 2.69
N MET A 123 -11.04 2.12 1.48
CA MET A 123 -10.12 1.22 0.79
C MET A 123 -8.84 1.97 0.43
N LEU A 124 -7.72 1.59 1.06
CA LEU A 124 -6.43 2.20 0.82
C LEU A 124 -5.56 1.32 -0.06
N ASN A 125 -5.03 1.87 -1.15
CA ASN A 125 -3.96 1.23 -1.91
C ASN A 125 -2.61 1.62 -1.30
N VAL A 126 -1.71 0.65 -1.13
CA VAL A 126 -0.33 0.90 -0.71
C VAL A 126 0.62 0.38 -1.77
N ALA A 127 1.56 1.23 -2.19
CA ALA A 127 2.49 0.93 -3.27
C ALA A 127 3.90 1.45 -2.97
N GLY A 128 4.91 0.81 -3.55
CA GLY A 128 6.28 1.26 -3.47
C GLY A 128 7.26 0.32 -4.17
N PRO A 129 8.57 0.55 -4.00
CA PRO A 129 9.60 -0.28 -4.60
C PRO A 129 9.53 -1.74 -4.16
N ARG A 130 9.94 -2.63 -5.06
CA ARG A 130 10.20 -4.04 -4.76
C ARG A 130 11.44 -4.19 -3.87
N LYS A 131 11.59 -5.31 -3.16
CA LYS A 131 12.69 -5.54 -2.19
C LYS A 131 14.07 -5.35 -2.82
N SER A 132 14.29 -5.82 -4.06
CA SER A 132 15.56 -5.60 -4.77
C SER A 132 15.93 -4.12 -5.02
N GLN A 133 14.96 -3.19 -4.96
CA GLN A 133 15.17 -1.76 -5.16
C GLN A 133 15.25 -0.98 -3.84
N TRP A 134 14.67 -1.50 -2.78
CA TRP A 134 14.76 -0.95 -1.43
C TRP A 134 14.69 -2.08 -0.40
N PRO A 135 15.83 -2.69 -0.03
CA PRO A 135 15.87 -3.85 0.85
C PRO A 135 15.22 -3.63 2.22
N GLU A 136 15.42 -2.45 2.79
CA GLU A 136 14.90 -2.04 4.10
C GLU A 136 13.42 -1.61 4.05
N GLY A 137 12.88 -1.41 2.84
CA GLY A 137 11.54 -0.86 2.64
C GLY A 137 10.43 -1.70 3.23
N TYR A 138 10.62 -3.01 3.31
CA TYR A 138 9.65 -3.89 3.98
C TYR A 138 9.48 -3.50 5.45
N GLY A 139 10.58 -3.41 6.21
CA GLY A 139 10.52 -3.14 7.65
C GLY A 139 9.95 -1.76 7.96
N TYR A 140 10.42 -0.74 7.22
CA TYR A 140 9.90 0.62 7.36
C TYR A 140 8.39 0.70 7.14
N VAL A 141 7.90 0.16 6.00
CA VAL A 141 6.48 0.24 5.65
C VAL A 141 5.63 -0.60 6.58
N TYR A 142 6.10 -1.77 6.98
CA TYR A 142 5.36 -2.65 7.89
C TYR A 142 5.09 -1.93 9.22
N GLU A 143 6.11 -1.32 9.83
CA GLU A 143 5.96 -0.61 11.11
C GLU A 143 5.06 0.64 10.98
N VAL A 144 5.20 1.41 9.91
CA VAL A 144 4.34 2.56 9.64
C VAL A 144 2.89 2.11 9.45
N MET A 145 2.64 1.11 8.60
CA MET A 145 1.30 0.63 8.33
C MET A 145 0.65 -0.01 9.55
N GLN A 146 1.40 -0.75 10.39
CA GLN A 146 0.89 -1.24 11.66
C GLN A 146 0.44 -0.09 12.57
N SER A 147 1.23 0.98 12.65
CA SER A 147 0.93 2.13 13.51
C SER A 147 -0.29 2.89 12.98
N VAL A 148 -0.37 3.15 11.68
CA VAL A 148 -1.52 3.77 11.01
C VAL A 148 -2.81 2.97 11.24
N LEU A 149 -2.74 1.64 11.09
CA LEU A 149 -3.90 0.77 11.26
C LEU A 149 -4.36 0.67 12.71
N LYS A 150 -3.43 0.67 13.68
CA LYS A 150 -3.76 0.72 15.11
C LYS A 150 -4.47 2.02 15.49
N LEU A 151 -3.97 3.16 15.00
CA LEU A 151 -4.64 4.47 15.18
C LEU A 151 -6.04 4.48 14.57
N TRP A 152 -6.21 3.89 13.37
CA TRP A 152 -7.53 3.77 12.76
C TRP A 152 -8.49 2.88 13.57
N GLN A 153 -7.98 1.77 14.12
CA GLN A 153 -8.80 0.88 14.96
C GLN A 153 -9.23 1.57 16.25
N SER A 154 -8.37 2.34 16.93
CA SER A 154 -8.72 3.00 18.19
C SER A 154 -9.89 3.97 18.02
N ILE A 155 -9.86 4.81 16.97
CA ILE A 155 -10.96 5.75 16.71
C ILE A 155 -12.26 5.07 16.24
N SER A 156 -12.15 3.92 15.57
CA SER A 156 -13.32 3.18 15.08
C SER A 156 -14.07 2.47 16.20
N HIS A 157 -13.37 2.06 17.26
CA HIS A 157 -13.99 1.46 18.45
C HIS A 157 -14.69 2.51 19.31
N GLU A 158 -14.15 3.74 19.39
CA GLU A 158 -14.79 4.84 20.13
C GLU A 158 -16.16 5.23 19.53
N HIS A 159 -16.34 5.10 18.21
CA HIS A 159 -17.60 5.46 17.52
C HIS A 159 -18.62 4.31 17.44
N SER A 160 -18.34 3.16 18.05
CA SER A 160 -19.25 1.99 18.08
C SER A 160 -19.95 1.81 19.44
N CYS A 161 -19.74 2.74 20.38
CA CYS A 161 -20.28 2.71 21.74
C CYS A 161 -21.37 3.77 22.02
N ASP A 162 -21.84 4.48 20.99
CA ASP A 162 -22.99 5.39 21.03
C ASP A 162 -24.19 4.78 20.26
#